data_AF-A0A2X2BJU5-F1
#
_entry.id   AF-A0A2X2BJU5-F1
#
_cell.length_a   1.000
_cell.length_b   1.000
_cell.length_c   1.000
_cell.angle_alpha   90.00
_cell.angle_beta   90.00
_cell.angle_gamma   90.00
#
_symmetry.space_group_name_H-M   'P 1'
#
loop_
_entity.id
_entity.type
_entity.pdbx_description
1 polymer ?
#
loop_
_entity_poly.entity_id
_entity_poly.type
_entity_poly.pdbx_seq_one_letter_code
_entity_poly.pdbx_strand_id
1 'polypeptide(L)' 'MIKTRKRRNTGRVTLQEVAKHAGVGSMTVSRALRTPELVSDKLREKS' A
#
# COMPACT_ATOMS: atom_id res chain seq x y z
N MET A 1 27.38 -10.88 -11.87
CA MET A 1 26.02 -11.46 -11.78
C MET A 1 25.22 -10.70 -10.72
N ILE A 2 24.26 -9.87 -11.11
CA ILE A 2 23.37 -9.20 -10.15
C ILE A 2 22.40 -10.26 -9.62
N LYS A 3 22.65 -10.74 -8.40
CA LYS A 3 21.83 -11.75 -7.73
C LYS A 3 20.55 -11.06 -7.28
N THR A 4 19.53 -11.04 -8.14
CA THR A 4 18.21 -10.47 -7.81
C THR A 4 17.66 -11.25 -6.62
N ARG A 5 17.75 -10.66 -5.43
CA ARG A 5 17.39 -11.31 -4.17
C ARG A 5 15.89 -11.56 -4.19
N LYS A 6 15.49 -12.80 -4.49
CA LYS A 6 14.08 -13.25 -4.50
C LYS A 6 13.50 -12.94 -3.11
N ARG A 7 12.58 -11.97 -3.06
CA ARG A 7 11.94 -11.52 -1.81
C ARG A 7 11.18 -12.71 -1.22
N ARG A 8 11.51 -13.11 0.01
CA ARG A 8 10.71 -14.08 0.76
C ARG A 8 9.35 -13.43 1.00
N ASN A 9 8.31 -13.91 0.34
CA ASN A 9 6.94 -13.50 0.65
C ASN A 9 6.59 -14.13 2.00
N THR A 10 6.71 -13.37 3.09
CA THR A 10 6.48 -13.85 4.47
C THR A 10 5.00 -14.01 4.81
N GLY A 11 4.10 -13.98 3.80
CA GLY A 11 2.65 -13.99 4.00
C GLY A 11 2.12 -12.72 4.65
N ARG A 12 2.96 -11.70 4.86
CA ARG A 12 2.55 -10.42 5.42
C ARG A 12 1.98 -9.54 4.32
N VAL A 13 0.72 -9.16 4.47
CA VAL A 13 0.05 -8.19 3.61
C VAL A 13 0.87 -6.90 3.57
N THR A 14 1.19 -6.46 2.37
CA THR A 14 2.01 -5.27 2.14
C THR A 14 1.13 -4.08 1.78
N LEU A 15 1.58 -2.86 2.07
CA LEU A 15 0.89 -1.64 1.63
C LEU A 15 0.69 -1.61 0.10
N GLN A 16 1.55 -2.28 -0.65
CA GLN A 16 1.45 -2.39 -2.10
C GLN A 16 0.30 -3.31 -2.53
N GLU A 17 0.02 -4.36 -1.76
CA GLU A 17 -1.14 -5.24 -1.98
C GLU A 17 -2.43 -4.55 -1.57
N VAL A 18 -2.45 -3.82 -0.45
CA VAL A 18 -3.58 -2.98 -0.04
C VAL A 18 -3.88 -1.93 -1.11
N ALA A 19 -2.85 -1.25 -1.61
CA ALA A 19 -2.97 -0.27 -2.69
C ALA A 19 -3.57 -0.90 -3.96
N LYS A 20 -3.07 -2.07 -4.36
CA LYS A 20 -3.58 -2.81 -5.52
C LYS A 20 -5.04 -3.25 -5.32
N HIS A 21 -5.40 -3.68 -4.11
CA HIS A 21 -6.76 -4.13 -3.79
C HIS A 21 -7.76 -2.97 -3.78
N ALA A 22 -7.38 -1.84 -3.19
CA ALA A 22 -8.19 -0.63 -3.12
C ALA A 22 -8.18 0.18 -4.43
N GLY A 23 -7.33 -0.16 -5.40
CA GLY A 23 -7.20 0.55 -6.67
C GLY A 23 -6.53 1.93 -6.56
N VAL A 24 -5.69 2.11 -5.54
CA VAL A 24 -4.99 3.38 -5.24
C VAL A 24 -3.47 3.21 -5.31
N GLY A 25 -2.72 4.33 -5.30
CA GLY A 25 -1.27 4.29 -5.22
C GLY A 25 -0.77 3.95 -3.81
N SER A 26 0.42 3.34 -3.70
CA SER A 26 1.06 3.03 -2.40
C SER A 26 1.32 4.29 -1.56
N MET A 27 1.63 5.43 -2.19
CA MET A 27 1.74 6.73 -1.52
C MET A 27 0.41 7.14 -0.85
N THR A 28 -0.71 6.85 -1.51
CA THR A 28 -2.05 7.18 -1.01
C THR A 28 -2.39 6.36 0.23
N VAL A 29 -2.09 5.06 0.24
CA VAL A 29 -2.26 4.22 1.43
C VAL A 29 -1.34 4.69 2.57
N SER A 30 -0.10 5.08 2.27
CA SER A 30 0.81 5.63 3.28
C SER A 30 0.28 6.94 3.88
N ARG A 31 -0.33 7.82 3.07
CA ARG A 31 -0.99 9.04 3.56
C ARG A 31 -2.24 8.71 4.37
N ALA A 32 -3.07 7.79 3.93
CA ALA A 32 -4.26 7.37 4.66
C ALA A 32 -3.94 6.86 6.08
N LEU A 33 -2.78 6.23 6.27
CA LEU A 33 -2.34 5.74 7.58
C LEU A 33 -1.62 6.79 8.45
N ARG A 34 -0.98 7.80 7.85
CA ARG A 34 -0.10 8.76 8.58
C ARG A 34 -0.63 10.19 8.64
N THR A 35 -1.29 10.63 7.58
CA THR A 35 -1.82 11.99 7.36
C THR A 35 -3.18 11.86 6.67
N PRO A 36 -4.19 11.34 7.38
CA PRO A 36 -5.50 11.02 6.81
C PRO A 36 -6.23 12.27 6.29
N GLU A 37 -5.93 13.47 6.79
CA GLU A 37 -6.51 14.72 6.29
C GLU A 37 -6.17 15.05 4.82
N LEU A 38 -5.13 14.43 4.26
CA LEU A 38 -4.71 14.64 2.88
C LEU A 38 -5.35 13.65 1.89
N VAL A 39 -6.24 12.77 2.35
CA VAL A 39 -6.98 11.83 1.50
C VAL A 39 -8.48 11.96 1.76
N SER A 40 -9.26 12.08 0.69
CA SER A 40 -10.72 12.16 0.79
C SER A 40 -11.28 10.92 1.50
N ASP A 41 -12.26 11.11 2.38
CA ASP A 41 -12.86 10.02 3.16
C ASP A 41 -13.39 8.86 2.30
N LYS A 42 -13.86 9.16 1.08
CA LYS A 42 -14.31 8.17 0.10
C LYS A 42 -13.21 7.17 -0.31
N LEU A 43 -11.94 7.54 -0.20
CA LEU A 43 -10.80 6.66 -0.47
C LEU A 43 -10.35 5.89 0.78
N ARG A 44 -10.61 6.44 1.99
CA ARG A 44 -10.30 5.79 3.27
C ARG A 44 -11.16 4.56 3.52
N GLU A 45 -12.45 4.61 3.19
CA GLU A 45 -13.38 3.48 3.42
C GLU A 45 -13.11 2.25 2.55
N LYS A 46 -12.34 2.39 1.47
CA LYS A 46 -12.09 1.33 0.49
C LYS A 46 -10.73 0.63 0.66
N SER A 47 -9.93 1.06 1.63
CA SER A 47 -8.56 0.61 1.90
C SER A 47 -8.48 -0.48 2.95
#